data_AF-A0A5B6ZZ86-F1
#
_entry.id   AF-A0A5B6ZZ86-F1
#
_cell.length_a   1.000
_cell.length_b   1.000
_cell.length_c   1.000
_cell.angle_alpha   90.00
_cell.angle_beta   90.00
_cell.angle_gamma   90.00
#
_symmetry.space_group_name_H-M   'P 1'
#
loop_
_entity.id
_entity.type
_entity.pdbx_description
1 polymer ?
#
loop_
_entity_poly.entity_id
_entity_poly.type
_entity_poly.pdbx_seq_one_letter_code
_entity_poly.pdbx_strand_id
1 'polypeptide(L)'
;MDQPGHGQQVAGVVGSAAAQLPYGTNLYELNQMTGTPSRGSVVASVGTMQSTSQLAQHHLANQHIHQQQQHQLQQQVQSFWANQYQEIEKVTDFKNHSLPLARIKKIMKADEDVRMISAEAPIVFARACEMFILELTLRSWNH
;
A
#
# COMPACT_ATOMS: atom_id res chain seq x y z
N MET A 1 -24.59 -30.60 -64.80
CA MET A 1 -24.19 -29.28 -64.24
C MET A 1 -23.51 -29.53 -62.90
N ASP A 2 -22.37 -30.22 -62.85
CA ASP A 2 -21.01 -29.81 -63.29
C ASP A 2 -20.35 -28.74 -62.40
N GLN A 3 -19.11 -29.08 -62.02
CA GLN A 3 -18.14 -28.48 -61.06
C GLN A 3 -17.37 -27.28 -61.68
N PRO A 4 -16.20 -26.75 -61.17
CA PRO A 4 -15.46 -26.95 -59.90
C PRO A 4 -14.80 -25.70 -59.23
N GLY A 5 -14.14 -25.92 -58.07
CA GLY A 5 -12.85 -25.27 -57.68
C GLY A 5 -12.92 -24.01 -56.78
N HIS A 6 -12.01 -23.70 -55.83
CA HIS A 6 -10.85 -24.38 -55.19
C HIS A 6 -10.59 -23.69 -53.81
N GLY A 7 -9.83 -24.20 -52.83
CA GLY A 7 -9.25 -25.54 -52.63
C GLY A 7 -8.08 -25.59 -51.59
N GLN A 8 -8.07 -26.65 -50.77
CA GLN A 8 -6.87 -27.34 -50.20
C GLN A 8 -6.02 -26.76 -49.01
N GLN A 9 -6.16 -27.37 -47.81
CA GLN A 9 -5.16 -27.58 -46.71
C GLN A 9 -4.65 -26.34 -45.90
N VAL A 10 -3.99 -26.41 -44.72
CA VAL A 10 -3.30 -27.48 -43.93
C VAL A 10 -3.64 -27.38 -42.40
N ALA A 11 -3.25 -28.39 -41.61
CA ALA A 11 -3.59 -28.65 -40.19
C ALA A 11 -2.76 -27.91 -39.09
N GLY A 12 -3.23 -28.03 -37.84
CA GLY A 12 -2.53 -27.69 -36.58
C GLY A 12 -3.51 -27.68 -35.39
N VAL A 13 -3.83 -28.81 -34.74
CA VAL A 13 -3.08 -29.51 -33.66
C VAL A 13 -3.13 -28.79 -32.30
N VAL A 14 -3.97 -29.36 -31.41
CA VAL A 14 -3.91 -29.37 -29.92
C VAL A 14 -4.11 -28.04 -29.17
N GLY A 15 -4.90 -28.10 -28.10
CA GLY A 15 -5.34 -26.94 -27.33
C GLY A 15 -4.61 -26.74 -25.99
N SER A 16 -5.06 -25.71 -25.28
CA SER A 16 -4.70 -25.36 -23.89
C SER A 16 -5.98 -24.88 -23.22
N ALA A 17 -6.53 -25.54 -22.20
CA ALA A 17 -5.99 -25.68 -20.84
C ALA A 17 -5.76 -24.31 -20.18
N ALA A 18 -6.57 -24.00 -19.17
CA ALA A 18 -6.53 -22.72 -18.47
C ALA A 18 -5.24 -22.55 -17.66
N ALA A 19 -4.55 -21.43 -17.86
CA ALA A 19 -3.43 -21.01 -17.03
C ALA A 19 -3.89 -19.86 -16.11
N GLN A 20 -4.36 -20.20 -14.91
CA GLN A 20 -4.43 -19.24 -13.82
C GLN A 20 -3.00 -18.99 -13.32
N LEU A 21 -2.54 -17.73 -13.35
CA LEU A 21 -1.21 -17.38 -12.83
C LEU A 21 -1.31 -17.07 -11.32
N PRO A 22 -0.66 -17.86 -10.45
CA PRO A 22 -0.52 -17.49 -9.05
C PRO A 22 0.53 -16.38 -8.93
N TYR A 23 0.12 -15.18 -8.53
CA TYR A 23 1.06 -14.14 -8.11
C TYR A 23 1.76 -14.62 -6.83
N GLY A 24 3.05 -14.95 -6.95
CA GLY A 24 3.84 -15.50 -5.85
C GLY A 24 4.10 -14.47 -4.75
N THR A 25 3.44 -14.64 -3.61
CA THR A 25 3.83 -14.01 -2.34
C THR A 25 5.18 -14.57 -1.89
N ASN A 26 6.26 -13.86 -2.18
CA ASN A 26 7.56 -14.13 -1.57
C ASN A 26 7.54 -13.61 -0.13
N LEU A 27 7.46 -14.50 0.85
CA LEU A 27 7.90 -14.19 2.21
C LEU A 27 9.42 -14.06 2.19
N TYR A 28 9.94 -12.89 2.55
CA TYR A 28 11.37 -12.71 2.79
C TYR A 28 11.69 -13.30 4.16
N GLU A 29 12.20 -14.53 4.18
CA GLU A 29 12.75 -15.12 5.38
C GLU A 29 14.05 -14.38 5.76
N LEU A 30 14.09 -13.78 6.96
CA LEU A 30 15.21 -12.97 7.43
C LEU A 30 16.40 -13.87 7.80
N ASN A 31 17.20 -14.20 6.79
CA ASN A 31 18.35 -15.08 6.95
C ASN A 31 19.49 -14.32 7.68
N GLN A 32 19.66 -14.57 8.98
CA GLN A 32 20.70 -13.94 9.79
C GLN A 32 22.09 -14.48 9.45
N MET A 33 22.80 -13.82 8.53
CA MET A 33 24.17 -14.15 8.17
C MET A 33 25.19 -13.61 9.20
N THR A 34 25.37 -14.32 10.31
CA THR A 34 26.55 -14.12 11.18
C THR A 34 27.69 -15.04 10.75
N GLY A 35 28.65 -14.51 9.99
CA GLY A 35 29.79 -15.28 9.49
C GLY A 35 30.97 -15.35 10.47
N THR A 36 31.34 -16.55 10.92
CA THR A 36 32.73 -16.88 11.31
C THR A 36 33.07 -18.31 10.85
N PRO A 37 34.24 -18.56 10.21
CA PRO A 37 34.60 -19.90 9.77
C PRO A 37 35.39 -20.64 10.85
N SER A 38 34.81 -21.70 11.44
CA SER A 38 35.61 -22.70 12.13
C SER A 38 35.03 -24.12 12.06
N ARG A 39 35.63 -24.91 11.17
CA ARG A 39 35.98 -26.32 11.35
C ARG A 39 34.99 -27.23 12.11
N GLY A 40 34.06 -27.79 11.34
CA GLY A 40 33.70 -29.21 11.42
C GLY A 40 32.95 -29.70 12.67
N SER A 41 31.63 -29.73 12.59
CA SER A 41 30.82 -30.76 13.25
C SER A 41 29.56 -31.05 12.42
N VAL A 42 29.32 -32.32 12.11
CA VAL A 42 28.09 -32.78 11.45
C VAL A 42 26.99 -32.88 12.50
N VAL A 43 26.40 -31.73 12.85
CA VAL A 43 25.23 -31.69 13.73
C VAL A 43 24.01 -32.10 12.92
N ALA A 44 23.51 -33.31 13.19
CA ALA A 44 22.24 -33.77 12.65
C ALA A 44 21.12 -32.79 13.02
N SER A 45 20.20 -32.55 12.09
CA SER A 45 19.04 -31.67 12.27
C SER A 45 18.06 -32.29 13.28
N VAL A 46 18.32 -32.07 14.57
CA VAL A 46 17.31 -32.22 15.61
C VAL A 46 16.26 -31.14 15.35
N GLY A 47 15.12 -31.55 14.80
CA GLY A 47 13.95 -30.70 14.69
C GLY A 47 13.54 -30.26 16.09
N THR A 48 13.70 -28.97 16.37
CA THR A 48 13.35 -28.40 17.68
C THR A 48 11.86 -28.64 17.92
N MET A 49 11.54 -29.50 18.88
CA MET A 49 10.18 -29.67 19.39
C MET A 49 9.78 -28.36 20.07
N GLN A 50 9.23 -27.41 19.30
CA GLN A 50 8.69 -26.17 19.85
C GLN A 50 7.55 -26.52 20.79
N SER A 51 7.78 -26.38 22.10
CA SER A 51 6.76 -26.63 23.11
C SER A 51 5.57 -25.72 22.87
N THR A 52 4.35 -26.27 22.93
CA THR A 52 3.10 -25.53 22.73
C THR A 52 2.98 -24.30 23.65
N SER A 53 3.60 -24.35 24.84
CA SER A 53 3.75 -23.22 25.76
C SER A 53 4.54 -22.04 25.19
N GLN A 54 5.60 -22.28 24.42
CA GLN A 54 6.43 -21.22 23.80
C GLN A 54 5.68 -20.53 22.66
N LEU A 55 4.93 -21.29 21.85
CA LEU A 55 4.07 -20.75 20.79
C LEU A 55 2.95 -19.87 21.36
N ALA A 56 2.33 -20.28 22.47
CA ALA A 56 1.32 -19.48 23.16
C ALA A 56 1.88 -18.16 23.70
N GLN A 57 3.08 -18.17 24.30
CA GLN A 57 3.77 -16.96 24.75
C GLN A 57 4.11 -16.02 23.59
N HIS A 58 4.58 -16.55 22.45
CA HIS A 58 4.90 -15.75 21.27
C HIS A 58 3.66 -15.08 20.65
N HIS A 59 2.49 -15.75 20.66
CA HIS A 59 1.24 -15.15 20.20
C HIS A 59 0.82 -13.95 21.07
N LEU A 60 0.90 -14.09 22.40
CA LEU A 60 0.59 -13.01 23.34
C LEU A 60 1.56 -11.82 23.19
N ALA A 61 2.85 -12.09 22.97
CA ALA A 61 3.85 -11.04 22.73
C ALA A 61 3.54 -10.20 21.47
N ASN A 62 3.18 -10.85 20.35
CA ASN A 62 2.82 -10.15 19.10
C ASN A 62 1.55 -9.28 19.27
N GLN A 63 0.54 -9.76 20.00
CA GLN A 63 -0.66 -8.99 20.31
C GLN A 63 -0.31 -7.68 21.07
N HIS A 64 0.58 -7.76 22.06
CA HIS A 64 1.03 -6.58 22.81
C HIS A 64 1.84 -5.60 21.94
N ILE A 65 2.75 -6.09 21.09
CA ILE A 65 3.54 -5.23 20.19
C ILE A 65 2.62 -4.48 19.23
N HIS A 66 1.64 -5.15 18.63
CA HIS A 66 0.68 -4.50 17.73
C HIS A 66 -0.16 -3.44 18.45
N GLN A 67 -0.68 -3.73 19.65
CA GLN A 67 -1.41 -2.74 20.44
C GLN A 67 -0.54 -1.52 20.79
N GLN A 68 0.75 -1.71 21.10
CA GLN A 68 1.67 -0.62 21.40
C GLN A 68 1.94 0.25 20.18
N GLN A 69 2.15 -0.36 19.00
CA GLN A 69 2.36 0.35 17.73
C GLN A 69 1.14 1.22 17.37
N GLN A 70 -0.08 0.68 17.52
CA GLN A 70 -1.33 1.43 17.28
C GLN A 70 -1.45 2.66 18.22
N HIS A 71 -1.09 2.53 19.50
CA HIS A 71 -1.08 3.67 20.42
C HIS A 71 -0.06 4.74 20.05
N GLN A 72 1.15 4.36 19.59
CA GLN A 72 2.16 5.32 19.14
C GLN A 72 1.71 6.07 17.88
N LEU A 73 1.13 5.37 16.90
CA LEU A 73 0.57 6.00 15.71
C LEU A 73 -0.58 6.97 16.06
N GLN A 74 -1.45 6.60 17.00
CA GLN A 74 -2.53 7.46 17.48
C GLN A 74 -1.98 8.80 18.04
N GLN A 75 -0.90 8.76 18.82
CA GLN A 75 -0.24 9.95 19.39
C GLN A 75 0.45 10.81 18.32
N GLN A 76 1.11 10.19 17.33
CA GLN A 76 1.70 10.91 16.19
C GLN A 76 0.63 11.65 15.39
N VAL A 77 -0.49 10.99 15.08
CA VAL A 77 -1.62 11.60 14.34
C VAL A 77 -2.25 12.75 15.12
N GLN A 78 -2.46 12.61 16.45
CA GLN A 78 -2.97 13.71 17.27
C GLN A 78 -2.02 14.92 17.27
N SER A 79 -0.72 14.67 17.39
CA SER A 79 0.32 15.72 17.37
C SER A 79 0.38 16.42 16.00
N PHE A 80 0.28 15.65 14.91
CA PHE A 80 0.18 16.17 13.54
C PHE A 80 -1.02 17.10 13.40
N TRP A 81 -2.21 16.68 13.82
CA TRP A 81 -3.42 17.50 13.71
C TRP A 81 -3.33 18.79 14.53
N ALA A 82 -2.84 18.74 15.77
CA ALA A 82 -2.62 19.92 16.60
C ALA A 82 -1.71 20.95 15.90
N ASN A 83 -0.61 20.49 15.28
CA ASN A 83 0.29 21.34 14.51
C ASN A 83 -0.40 21.89 13.24
N GLN A 84 -1.16 21.08 12.49
CA GLN A 84 -1.87 21.54 11.29
C GLN A 84 -2.88 22.65 11.59
N TYR A 85 -3.62 22.56 12.71
CA TYR A 85 -4.53 23.62 13.15
C TYR A 85 -3.78 24.92 13.45
N GLN A 86 -2.69 24.88 14.23
CA GLN A 86 -1.88 26.06 14.52
C GLN A 86 -1.26 26.69 13.28
N GLU A 87 -0.88 25.89 12.27
CA GLU A 87 -0.40 26.43 11.00
C GLU A 87 -1.51 27.10 10.20
N ILE A 88 -2.73 26.53 10.17
CA ILE A 88 -3.90 27.15 9.51
C ILE A 88 -4.24 28.51 10.13
N GLU A 89 -4.20 28.63 11.46
CA GLU A 89 -4.47 29.90 12.16
C GLU A 89 -3.46 31.01 11.80
N LYS A 90 -2.26 30.66 11.33
CA LYS A 90 -1.21 31.60 10.90
C LYS A 90 -1.28 31.95 9.41
N VAL A 91 -2.03 31.19 8.59
CA VAL A 91 -2.14 31.44 7.14
C VAL A 91 -2.94 32.72 6.89
N THR A 92 -2.25 33.75 6.41
CA THR A 92 -2.82 35.06 6.06
C THR A 92 -2.83 35.35 4.56
N ASP A 93 -2.09 34.58 3.75
CA ASP A 93 -2.09 34.68 2.29
C ASP A 93 -2.53 33.37 1.63
N PHE A 94 -3.59 33.46 0.81
CA PHE A 94 -4.19 32.36 0.07
C PHE A 94 -3.71 32.27 -1.39
N LYS A 95 -2.58 32.89 -1.74
CA LYS A 95 -2.00 32.81 -3.11
C LYS A 95 -1.04 31.63 -3.28
N ASN A 96 -0.41 31.18 -2.21
CA ASN A 96 0.62 30.15 -2.24
C ASN A 96 0.02 28.79 -1.89
N HIS A 97 -0.02 27.89 -2.87
CA HIS A 97 -0.59 26.55 -2.71
C HIS A 97 0.31 25.48 -3.33
N SER A 98 0.51 24.39 -2.59
CA SER A 98 1.26 23.20 -3.02
C SER A 98 0.58 22.46 -4.18
N LEU A 99 -0.73 22.66 -4.38
CA LEU A 99 -1.52 21.98 -5.41
C LEU A 99 -2.17 22.98 -6.40
N PRO A 100 -2.14 22.71 -7.71
CA PRO A 100 -2.66 23.64 -8.71
C PRO A 100 -4.20 23.69 -8.73
N LEU A 101 -4.77 24.82 -8.33
CA LEU A 101 -6.22 25.07 -8.27
C LEU A 101 -6.96 24.72 -9.57
N ALA A 102 -6.34 24.95 -10.73
CA ALA A 102 -6.90 24.63 -12.04
C ALA A 102 -6.97 23.12 -12.35
N ARG A 103 -6.29 22.25 -11.60
CA ARG A 103 -6.50 20.79 -11.64
C ARG A 103 -7.57 20.36 -10.66
N ILE A 104 -7.55 20.90 -9.44
CA ILE A 104 -8.61 20.68 -8.43
C ILE A 104 -9.98 21.00 -9.03
N LYS A 105 -10.14 22.20 -9.62
CA LYS A 105 -11.38 22.61 -10.30
C LYS A 105 -11.77 21.69 -11.46
N LYS A 106 -10.82 21.07 -12.17
CA LYS A 106 -11.12 20.10 -13.24
C LYS A 106 -11.62 18.77 -12.68
N ILE A 107 -11.02 18.29 -11.58
CA ILE A 107 -11.46 17.05 -10.90
C ILE A 107 -12.88 17.24 -10.35
N MET A 108 -13.14 18.36 -9.67
CA MET A 108 -14.49 18.73 -9.20
C MET A 108 -15.50 18.93 -10.34
N LYS A 109 -15.04 19.13 -11.58
CA LYS A 109 -15.86 19.27 -12.80
C LYS A 109 -15.93 17.99 -13.64
N ALA A 110 -15.37 16.87 -13.16
CA ALA A 110 -15.56 15.57 -13.79
C ALA A 110 -16.97 14.99 -13.52
N ASP A 111 -17.64 15.50 -12.48
CA ASP A 111 -19.06 15.30 -12.21
C ASP A 111 -19.91 16.24 -13.08
N GLU A 112 -20.83 15.66 -13.87
CA GLU A 112 -21.67 16.37 -14.83
C GLU A 112 -22.71 17.29 -14.16
N ASP A 113 -23.14 16.97 -12.94
CA ASP A 113 -24.14 17.76 -12.20
C ASP A 113 -23.54 19.04 -11.58
N VAL A 114 -22.21 19.11 -11.44
CA VAL A 114 -21.52 20.26 -10.85
C VAL A 114 -21.46 21.44 -11.83
N ARG A 115 -22.51 22.27 -11.87
CA ARG A 115 -22.60 23.42 -12.80
C ARG A 115 -21.64 24.57 -12.47
N MET A 116 -21.51 24.95 -11.21
CA MET A 116 -20.67 26.06 -10.74
C MET A 116 -19.87 25.67 -9.51
N ILE A 117 -18.71 26.30 -9.33
CA ILE A 117 -17.80 26.07 -8.19
C ILE A 117 -17.34 27.45 -7.73
N SER A 118 -17.50 27.75 -6.43
CA SER A 118 -16.99 28.98 -5.80
C SER A 118 -15.47 29.10 -5.99
N ALA A 119 -14.95 30.33 -6.07
CA ALA A 119 -13.50 30.56 -6.13
C ALA A 119 -12.77 30.03 -4.88
N GLU A 120 -13.45 29.99 -3.73
CA GLU A 120 -12.91 29.54 -2.45
C GLU A 120 -12.82 28.00 -2.34
N ALA A 121 -13.69 27.26 -3.02
CA ALA A 121 -13.73 25.81 -2.86
C ALA A 121 -12.43 25.12 -3.32
N PRO A 122 -11.82 25.45 -4.48
CA PRO A 122 -10.49 24.95 -4.84
C PRO A 122 -9.38 25.32 -3.85
N ILE A 123 -9.47 26.48 -3.21
CA ILE A 123 -8.50 26.96 -2.20
C ILE A 123 -8.56 26.07 -0.95
N VAL A 124 -9.77 25.84 -0.43
CA VAL A 124 -9.99 24.92 0.70
C VAL A 124 -9.56 23.49 0.34
N PHE A 125 -9.91 23.01 -0.85
CA PHE A 125 -9.47 21.69 -1.31
C PHE A 125 -7.94 21.57 -1.44
N ALA A 126 -7.22 22.62 -1.83
CA ALA A 126 -5.76 22.57 -1.90
C ALA A 126 -5.13 22.28 -0.53
N ARG A 127 -5.61 22.94 0.53
CA ARG A 127 -5.14 22.70 1.90
C ARG A 127 -5.65 21.37 2.47
N ALA A 128 -6.91 21.02 2.23
CA ALA A 128 -7.48 19.75 2.70
C ALA A 128 -6.77 18.54 2.08
N CYS A 129 -6.45 18.58 0.78
CA CYS A 129 -5.70 17.52 0.10
C CYS A 129 -4.25 17.42 0.60
N GLU A 130 -3.59 18.54 0.90
CA GLU A 130 -2.25 18.53 1.51
C GLU A 130 -2.26 17.82 2.87
N MET A 131 -3.22 18.17 3.75
CA MET A 131 -3.38 17.53 5.06
C MET A 131 -3.74 16.04 4.94
N PHE A 132 -4.65 15.69 4.02
CA PHE A 132 -5.05 14.31 3.74
C PHE A 132 -3.87 13.45 3.26
N ILE A 133 -3.05 13.95 2.34
CA ILE A 133 -1.87 13.23 1.85
C ILE A 133 -0.88 13.01 2.99
N LEU A 134 -0.59 14.04 3.80
CA LEU A 134 0.33 13.94 4.93
C LEU A 134 -0.16 12.93 5.99
N GLU A 135 -1.44 12.96 6.36
CA GLU A 135 -2.00 12.01 7.33
C GLU A 135 -2.02 10.57 6.77
N LEU A 136 -2.44 10.39 5.51
CA LEU A 136 -2.48 9.08 4.87
C LEU A 136 -1.08 8.46 4.79
N THR A 137 -0.07 9.26 4.42
CA THR A 137 1.34 8.83 4.41
C THR A 137 1.83 8.51 5.82
N LEU A 138 1.54 9.34 6.83
CA LEU A 138 1.91 9.08 8.23
C LEU A 138 1.33 7.76 8.76
N ARG A 139 0.07 7.46 8.44
CA ARG A 139 -0.60 6.20 8.80
C ARG A 139 -0.03 5.00 8.05
N SER A 140 0.28 5.16 6.76
CA SER A 140 0.79 4.07 5.91
C SER A 140 2.26 3.74 6.14
N TRP A 141 3.05 4.67 6.70
CA TRP A 141 4.49 4.48 6.96
C TRP A 141 4.81 3.73 8.26
N ASN A 142 3.87 3.68 9.20
CA ASN A 142 4.07 3.11 10.54
C ASN A 142 3.56 1.65 10.67
N HIS A 143 3.45 0.90 9.56
CA HIS A 143 2.84 -0.44 9.50
C HIS A 143 3.75 -1.46 8.79
#